data_AF-A0A099N5M8-F1
#
_entry.id   AF-A0A099N5M8-F1
#
_cell.length_a   1.000
_cell.length_b   1.000
_cell.length_c   1.000
_cell.angle_alpha   90.00
_cell.angle_beta   90.00
_cell.angle_gamma   90.00
#
_symmetry.space_group_name_H-M   'P 1'
#
loop_
_entity.id
_entity.type
_entity.pdbx_description
1 polymer ?
#
loop_
_entity_poly.entity_id
_entity_poly.type
_entity_poly.pdbx_seq_one_letter_code
_entity_poly.pdbx_strand_id
1 'polypeptide(L)'
;MRRLALFLISLCLALPVLAADAARPERKEVFGDVTVHYSAFTSSMLTPEVAAATGLVRSKNQGVLNIAVLKANKPAMAVVSGTVKDLTGRSSPLSFKQITEQGAVYYIAQFKIDQPETVTFDLNIETGGISNSLSFNQEVFPGE
;
A
#
# COMPACT_ATOMS: atom_id res chain seq x y z
N MET A 1 53.37 -22.35 23.10
CA MET A 1 51.92 -22.01 23.09
C MET A 1 51.70 -20.50 22.87
N ARG A 2 52.13 -19.95 21.71
CA ARG A 2 52.05 -18.50 21.39
C ARG A 2 51.57 -18.25 19.94
N ARG A 3 50.74 -19.15 19.39
CA ARG A 3 50.24 -19.03 18.01
C ARG A 3 48.76 -19.40 17.83
N LEU A 4 48.04 -19.70 18.92
CA LEU A 4 46.62 -20.10 18.85
C LEU A 4 45.65 -19.05 19.44
N ALA A 5 46.13 -17.81 19.65
CA ALA A 5 45.31 -16.71 20.18
C ALA A 5 44.87 -15.71 19.08
N LEU A 6 45.21 -15.98 17.82
CA LEU A 6 44.92 -15.09 16.68
C LEU A 6 43.71 -15.52 15.83
N PHE A 7 43.07 -16.64 16.16
CA PHE A 7 41.95 -17.19 15.38
C PHE A 7 40.55 -16.85 15.94
N LEU A 8 40.45 -16.11 17.05
CA LEU A 8 39.18 -15.84 17.72
C LEU A 8 38.64 -14.39 17.58
N ILE A 9 39.31 -13.53 16.82
CA ILE A 9 38.91 -12.11 16.66
C ILE A 9 38.44 -11.77 15.24
N SER A 10 38.43 -12.73 14.30
CA SER A 10 38.15 -12.44 12.88
C SER A 10 36.76 -12.86 12.36
N LEU A 11 35.79 -13.21 13.21
CA LEU A 11 34.47 -13.69 12.74
C LEU A 11 33.28 -12.80 13.13
N CYS A 12 33.52 -11.56 13.59
CA CYS A 12 32.44 -10.65 14.00
C CYS A 12 32.07 -9.55 12.99
N LEU A 13 32.58 -9.58 11.75
CA LEU A 13 32.21 -8.56 10.75
C LEU A 13 31.55 -9.17 9.51
N ALA A 14 30.46 -8.52 9.12
CA ALA A 14 29.71 -8.64 7.87
C ALA A 14 28.60 -9.69 7.80
N LEU A 15 27.56 -9.51 8.60
CA LEU A 15 26.20 -9.64 8.06
C LEU A 15 25.68 -8.23 7.76
N PRO A 16 25.68 -7.76 6.51
CA PRO A 16 24.80 -6.66 6.17
C PRO A 16 23.36 -7.19 6.27
N VAL A 17 22.64 -6.70 7.28
CA VAL A 17 21.18 -6.78 7.31
C VAL A 17 20.68 -5.99 6.10
N LEU A 18 20.49 -6.69 4.98
CA LEU A 18 19.73 -6.19 3.84
C LEU A 18 18.25 -6.36 4.18
N ALA A 19 17.77 -5.57 5.14
CA ALA A 19 16.37 -5.14 5.13
C ALA A 19 16.28 -3.92 4.21
N ALA A 20 16.68 -4.09 2.95
CA ALA A 20 16.25 -3.20 1.91
C ALA A 20 14.76 -3.50 1.74
N ASP A 21 13.90 -2.67 2.33
CA ASP A 21 12.54 -2.51 1.86
C ASP A 21 12.67 -2.05 0.41
N ALA A 22 12.81 -3.03 -0.50
CA ALA A 22 13.01 -2.79 -1.91
C ALA A 22 11.75 -2.07 -2.36
N ALA A 23 11.83 -0.74 -2.46
CA ALA A 23 10.76 0.10 -2.91
C ALA A 23 10.15 -0.56 -4.15
N ARG A 24 8.94 -1.11 -4.03
CA ARG A 24 8.29 -1.92 -5.07
C ARG A 24 8.05 -1.01 -6.27
N PRO A 25 8.92 -0.99 -7.30
CA PRO A 25 8.97 0.10 -8.27
C PRO A 25 7.68 0.17 -9.09
N GLU A 26 7.07 -1.00 -9.27
CA GLU A 26 5.87 -1.18 -10.09
C GLU A 26 4.56 -0.98 -9.32
N ARG A 27 4.64 -0.66 -8.01
CA ARG A 27 3.45 -0.41 -7.15
C ARG A 27 2.37 -1.48 -7.31
N LYS A 28 2.83 -2.73 -7.31
CA LYS A 28 2.01 -3.93 -7.42
C LYS A 28 2.56 -5.05 -6.57
N GLU A 29 1.71 -6.00 -6.23
CA GLU A 29 2.08 -7.24 -5.55
C GLU A 29 1.41 -8.44 -6.23
N VAL A 30 2.12 -9.56 -6.31
CA VAL A 30 1.65 -10.78 -6.99
C VAL A 30 1.49 -11.92 -5.99
N PHE A 31 0.29 -12.49 -5.93
CA PHE A 31 -0.09 -13.65 -5.12
C PHE A 31 -0.58 -14.77 -6.03
N GLY A 32 0.33 -15.62 -6.51
CA GLY A 32 -0.02 -16.67 -7.48
C GLY A 32 -0.57 -16.07 -8.78
N ASP A 33 -1.85 -16.33 -9.08
CA ASP A 33 -2.54 -15.79 -10.25
C ASP A 33 -3.20 -14.42 -10.00
N VAL A 34 -3.19 -13.94 -8.75
CA VAL A 34 -3.74 -12.63 -8.36
C VAL A 34 -2.64 -11.57 -8.40
N THR A 35 -2.89 -10.44 -9.06
CA THR A 35 -2.03 -9.26 -9.04
C THR A 35 -2.82 -8.07 -8.48
N VAL A 36 -2.28 -7.43 -7.45
CA VAL A 36 -2.86 -6.25 -6.81
C VAL A 36 -2.03 -5.04 -7.19
N HIS A 37 -2.61 -4.11 -7.95
CA HIS A 37 -2.04 -2.80 -8.20
C HIS A 37 -2.55 -1.80 -7.16
N TYR A 38 -1.67 -0.93 -6.67
CA TYR A 38 -2.03 0.04 -5.65
C TYR A 38 -1.38 1.40 -5.89
N SER A 39 -2.15 2.46 -5.73
CA SER A 39 -1.64 3.84 -5.81
C SER A 39 -2.28 4.71 -4.75
N ALA A 40 -1.55 5.73 -4.32
CA ALA A 40 -2.04 6.72 -3.38
C ALA A 40 -1.80 8.12 -3.97
N PHE A 41 -2.82 8.97 -3.94
CA PHE A 41 -2.77 10.31 -4.51
C PHE A 41 -3.73 11.25 -3.77
N THR A 42 -3.64 12.56 -3.99
CA THR A 42 -4.52 13.53 -3.35
C THR A 42 -5.92 13.48 -3.96
N SER A 43 -6.95 13.54 -3.13
CA SER A 43 -8.35 13.44 -3.57
C SER A 43 -8.79 14.59 -4.50
N SER A 44 -8.04 15.70 -4.56
CA SER A 44 -8.25 16.75 -5.56
C SER A 44 -8.12 16.24 -7.00
N MET A 45 -7.32 15.19 -7.23
CA MET A 45 -7.13 14.54 -8.53
C MET A 45 -8.31 13.64 -8.94
N LEU A 46 -9.23 13.31 -8.03
CA LEU A 46 -10.45 12.61 -8.42
C LEU A 46 -11.24 13.44 -9.44
N THR A 47 -11.83 12.77 -10.42
CA THR A 47 -12.81 13.43 -11.29
C THR A 47 -14.05 13.81 -10.48
N PRO A 48 -14.79 14.87 -10.87
CA PRO A 48 -16.04 15.23 -10.21
C PRO A 48 -17.05 14.08 -10.17
N GLU A 49 -17.10 13.28 -11.22
CA GLU A 49 -18.01 12.12 -11.34
C GLU A 49 -17.66 11.02 -10.33
N VAL A 50 -16.39 10.61 -10.24
CA VAL A 50 -15.96 9.59 -9.26
C VAL A 50 -16.19 10.08 -7.84
N ALA A 51 -15.85 11.34 -7.54
CA ALA A 51 -16.09 11.93 -6.24
C ALA A 51 -17.59 11.94 -5.86
N ALA A 52 -18.47 12.27 -6.80
CA ALA A 52 -19.91 12.25 -6.58
C ALA A 52 -20.46 10.82 -6.40
N ALA A 53 -20.06 9.88 -7.25
CA ALA A 53 -20.50 8.48 -7.19
C ALA A 53 -20.07 7.79 -5.89
N THR A 54 -18.91 8.18 -5.36
CA THR A 54 -18.38 7.63 -4.12
C THR A 54 -18.64 8.49 -2.90
N GLY A 55 -19.17 9.71 -3.04
CA GLY A 55 -19.29 10.67 -1.94
C GLY A 55 -17.96 11.01 -1.26
N LEU A 56 -16.82 10.85 -1.94
CA LEU A 56 -15.52 11.25 -1.42
C LEU A 56 -15.32 12.76 -1.61
N VAL A 57 -14.72 13.40 -0.62
CA VAL A 57 -14.50 14.85 -0.66
C VAL A 57 -13.22 15.15 -1.43
N ARG A 58 -13.30 15.97 -2.49
CA ARG A 58 -12.11 16.46 -3.19
C ARG A 58 -11.44 17.55 -2.36
N SER A 59 -10.23 17.27 -1.87
CA SER A 59 -9.45 18.17 -1.00
C SER A 59 -7.95 17.92 -1.12
N LYS A 60 -7.16 18.96 -0.86
CA LYS A 60 -5.69 18.90 -0.81
C LYS A 60 -5.19 18.14 0.42
N ASN A 61 -5.95 18.15 1.52
CA ASN A 61 -5.60 17.49 2.79
C ASN A 61 -6.21 16.09 2.94
N GLN A 62 -6.64 15.49 1.83
CA GLN A 62 -7.23 14.17 1.81
C GLN A 62 -6.55 13.35 0.74
N GLY A 63 -6.06 12.18 1.10
CA GLY A 63 -5.56 11.16 0.20
C GLY A 63 -6.64 10.19 -0.23
N VAL A 64 -6.40 9.54 -1.36
CA VAL A 64 -7.16 8.40 -1.86
C VAL A 64 -6.17 7.27 -2.08
N LEU A 65 -6.44 6.14 -1.45
CA LEU A 65 -5.82 4.87 -1.79
C LEU A 65 -6.68 4.18 -2.82
N ASN A 66 -6.11 3.85 -3.97
CA ASN A 66 -6.75 3.11 -5.05
C ASN A 66 -6.15 1.70 -5.17
N ILE A 67 -7.00 0.69 -5.22
CA ILE A 67 -6.65 -0.72 -5.38
C ILE A 67 -7.34 -1.28 -6.62
N ALA A 68 -6.57 -1.91 -7.51
CA ALA A 68 -7.09 -2.69 -8.62
C ALA A 68 -6.60 -4.14 -8.51
N VAL A 69 -7.52 -5.09 -8.70
CA VAL A 69 -7.21 -6.52 -8.57
C VAL A 69 -7.40 -7.19 -9.92
N LEU A 70 -6.35 -7.89 -10.36
CA LEU A 70 -6.36 -8.74 -11.54
C LEU A 70 -6.23 -10.19 -11.11
N LYS A 71 -6.96 -11.10 -11.76
CA LYS A 71 -6.75 -12.55 -11.68
C LYS A 71 -6.46 -13.08 -13.08
N ALA A 72 -5.34 -13.78 -13.25
CA ALA A 72 -4.86 -14.23 -14.55
C ALA A 72 -4.87 -13.09 -15.61
N ASN A 73 -4.38 -11.90 -15.22
CA ASN A 73 -4.33 -10.67 -16.03
C ASN A 73 -5.69 -10.11 -16.48
N LYS A 74 -6.80 -10.50 -15.85
CA LYS A 74 -8.13 -9.93 -16.10
C LYS A 74 -8.68 -9.26 -14.85
N PRO A 75 -9.45 -8.15 -14.96
CA PRO A 75 -10.12 -7.54 -13.82
C PRO A 75 -10.92 -8.57 -13.02
N ALA A 76 -10.75 -8.55 -11.70
CA ALA A 76 -11.41 -9.48 -10.80
C ALA A 76 -12.15 -8.75 -9.67
N MET A 77 -13.29 -9.30 -9.29
CA MET A 77 -14.01 -8.87 -8.10
C MET A 77 -13.28 -9.35 -6.85
N ALA A 78 -13.22 -8.49 -5.84
CA ALA A 78 -12.52 -8.73 -4.59
C ALA A 78 -13.25 -8.05 -3.43
N VAL A 79 -12.98 -8.49 -2.21
CA VAL A 79 -13.32 -7.75 -0.99
C VAL A 79 -12.01 -7.16 -0.47
N VAL A 80 -11.96 -5.84 -0.37
CA VAL A 80 -10.77 -5.10 0.10
C VAL A 80 -11.09 -4.45 1.44
N SER A 81 -10.23 -4.70 2.42
CA SER A 81 -10.31 -4.13 3.76
C SER A 81 -8.91 -3.76 4.24
N GLY A 82 -8.81 -2.88 5.23
CA GLY A 82 -7.50 -2.56 5.80
C GLY A 82 -7.48 -1.31 6.66
N THR A 83 -6.28 -0.92 7.04
CA THR A 83 -6.00 0.26 7.84
C THR A 83 -4.85 1.07 7.26
N VAL A 84 -4.81 2.35 7.61
CA VAL A 84 -3.65 3.22 7.43
C VAL A 84 -3.07 3.57 8.80
N LYS A 85 -1.75 3.52 8.92
CA LYS A 85 -1.01 3.76 10.15
C LYS A 85 -0.02 4.90 9.96
N ASP A 86 -0.04 5.86 10.88
CA ASP A 86 0.94 6.97 10.90
C ASP A 86 2.26 6.55 11.58
N LEU A 87 3.28 7.42 11.53
CA LEU A 87 4.58 7.16 12.16
C LEU A 87 4.53 7.05 13.68
N THR A 88 3.50 7.60 14.33
CA THR A 88 3.28 7.47 15.78
C THR A 88 2.66 6.12 16.15
N GLY A 89 2.27 5.36 15.13
CA GLY A 89 1.68 4.04 15.25
C GLY A 89 0.16 4.04 15.42
N ARG A 90 -0.49 5.19 15.30
CA ARG A 90 -1.96 5.27 15.34
C ARG A 90 -2.52 4.71 14.04
N SER A 91 -3.45 3.77 14.18
CA SER A 91 -4.12 3.11 13.06
C SER A 91 -5.54 3.61 12.89
N SER A 92 -5.95 3.86 11.65
CA SER A 92 -7.30 4.25 11.25
C SER A 92 -7.85 3.30 10.18
N PRO A 93 -9.12 2.86 10.29
CA PRO A 93 -9.71 1.98 9.29
C PRO A 93 -9.93 2.69 7.96
N LEU A 94 -9.76 1.95 6.86
CA LEU A 94 -10.05 2.42 5.51
C LEU A 94 -11.43 1.93 5.07
N SER A 95 -12.28 2.88 4.69
CA SER A 95 -13.62 2.58 4.17
C SER A 95 -13.59 2.52 2.64
N PHE A 96 -13.40 1.32 2.11
CA PHE A 96 -13.33 1.11 0.66
C PHE A 96 -14.71 1.20 -0.01
N LYS A 97 -14.73 1.84 -1.18
CA LYS A 97 -15.88 1.91 -2.08
C LYS A 97 -15.47 1.35 -3.43
N GLN A 98 -16.31 0.48 -3.99
CA GLN A 98 -16.11 -0.06 -5.31
C GLN A 98 -16.62 0.93 -6.37
N ILE A 99 -15.82 1.15 -7.41
CA ILE A 99 -16.22 1.87 -8.61
C ILE A 99 -15.90 1.07 -9.86
N THR A 100 -16.63 1.33 -10.94
CA THR A 100 -16.34 0.80 -12.26
C THR A 100 -16.11 1.96 -13.21
N GLU A 101 -14.92 2.00 -13.81
CA GLU A 101 -14.53 3.06 -14.74
C GLU A 101 -13.88 2.41 -15.96
N GLN A 102 -14.38 2.72 -17.15
CA GLN A 102 -13.85 2.22 -18.43
C GLN A 102 -13.69 0.68 -18.49
N GLY A 103 -14.58 -0.06 -17.82
CA GLY A 103 -14.55 -1.52 -17.77
C GLY A 103 -13.56 -2.14 -16.76
N ALA A 104 -12.86 -1.31 -15.97
CA ALA A 104 -12.04 -1.75 -14.85
C ALA A 104 -12.79 -1.54 -13.52
N VAL A 105 -12.52 -2.42 -12.55
CA VAL A 105 -13.08 -2.32 -11.19
C VAL A 105 -11.99 -1.83 -10.24
N TYR A 106 -12.28 -0.77 -9.49
CA TYR A 106 -11.38 -0.18 -8.51
C TYR A 106 -12.03 -0.15 -7.13
N TYR A 107 -11.20 -0.26 -6.10
CA TYR A 107 -11.59 -0.07 -4.70
C TYR A 107 -10.84 1.13 -4.17
N ILE A 108 -11.57 2.19 -3.84
CA ILE A 108 -10.99 3.45 -3.37
C ILE A 108 -11.38 3.74 -1.93
N ALA A 109 -10.43 4.18 -1.12
CA ALA A 109 -10.65 4.61 0.26
C ALA A 109 -9.98 5.96 0.51
N GLN A 110 -10.63 6.82 1.27
CA GLN A 110 -10.12 8.14 1.63
C GLN A 110 -9.44 8.12 3.00
N PHE A 111 -8.35 8.88 3.14
CA PHE A 111 -7.60 9.06 4.38
C PHE A 111 -7.09 10.50 4.49
N LYS A 112 -6.77 10.97 5.70
CA LYS A 112 -6.29 12.34 5.91
C LYS A 112 -4.81 12.49 5.57
N ILE A 113 -4.43 13.66 5.07
CA ILE A 113 -3.03 14.07 4.91
C ILE A 113 -2.88 15.46 5.54
N ASP A 114 -2.48 15.49 6.80
CA ASP A 114 -2.35 16.73 7.57
C ASP A 114 -0.99 17.42 7.30
N GLN A 115 0.05 16.63 7.03
CA GLN A 115 1.41 17.08 6.74
C GLN A 115 2.14 16.05 5.88
N PRO A 116 3.31 16.39 5.30
CA PRO A 116 4.19 15.40 4.69
C PRO A 116 4.58 14.33 5.71
N GLU A 117 4.28 13.08 5.43
CA GLU A 117 4.62 11.95 6.30
C GLU A 117 4.67 10.63 5.53
N THR A 118 5.30 9.62 6.12
CA THR A 118 5.22 8.24 5.62
C THR A 118 4.17 7.48 6.41
N VAL A 119 3.17 6.96 5.70
CA VAL A 119 2.14 6.08 6.27
C VAL A 119 2.39 4.64 5.85
N THR A 120 1.96 3.70 6.69
CA THR A 120 1.91 2.28 6.35
C THR A 120 0.47 1.88 6.06
N PHE A 121 0.25 1.26 4.91
CA PHE A 121 -1.03 0.66 4.55
C PHE A 121 -0.98 -0.83 4.84
N ASP A 122 -1.92 -1.33 5.64
CA ASP A 122 -2.08 -2.75 5.93
C ASP A 122 -3.43 -3.21 5.39
N LEU A 123 -3.39 -4.03 4.34
CA LEU A 123 -4.55 -4.41 3.55
C LEU A 123 -4.75 -5.93 3.54
N ASN A 124 -6.01 -6.33 3.49
CA ASN A 124 -6.44 -7.68 3.19
C ASN A 124 -7.30 -7.67 1.93
N ILE A 125 -6.89 -8.48 0.95
CA ILE A 125 -7.53 -8.63 -0.36
C ILE A 125 -8.05 -10.06 -0.47
N GLU A 126 -9.37 -10.20 -0.45
CA GLU A 126 -10.03 -11.48 -0.63
C GLU A 126 -10.52 -11.63 -2.07
N THR A 127 -10.17 -12.72 -2.74
CA THR A 127 -10.64 -13.03 -4.11
C THR A 127 -11.02 -14.50 -4.20
N GLY A 128 -12.29 -14.79 -4.46
CA GLY A 128 -12.79 -16.16 -4.59
C GLY A 128 -12.56 -17.03 -3.35
N GLY A 129 -12.66 -16.45 -2.14
CA GLY A 129 -12.46 -17.13 -0.86
C GLY A 129 -11.00 -17.28 -0.43
N ILE A 130 -10.04 -16.77 -1.21
CA ILE A 130 -8.62 -16.75 -0.85
C ILE A 130 -8.24 -15.34 -0.40
N SER A 131 -7.66 -15.23 0.80
CA SER A 131 -7.25 -13.96 1.40
C SER A 131 -5.75 -13.76 1.27
N ASN A 132 -5.34 -12.59 0.78
CA ASN A 132 -3.94 -12.18 0.67
C ASN A 132 -3.71 -10.88 1.43
N SER A 133 -2.65 -10.85 2.25
CA SER A 133 -2.26 -9.66 2.99
C SER A 133 -1.20 -8.87 2.22
N LEU A 134 -1.38 -7.55 2.18
CA LEU A 134 -0.46 -6.61 1.55
C LEU A 134 -0.15 -5.49 2.55
N SER A 135 1.13 -5.30 2.87
CA SER A 135 1.61 -4.16 3.66
C SER A 135 2.64 -3.38 2.87
N PHE A 136 2.54 -2.04 2.85
CA PHE A 136 3.52 -1.19 2.19
C PHE A 136 3.55 0.22 2.78
N ASN A 137 4.72 0.85 2.66
CA ASN A 137 4.94 2.24 3.05
C ASN A 137 4.67 3.19 1.88
N GLN A 138 4.15 4.38 2.19
CA GLN A 138 3.93 5.46 1.24
C GLN A 138 4.24 6.81 1.88
N GLU A 139 5.12 7.58 1.23
CA GLU A 139 5.27 9.00 1.53
C GLU A 139 4.11 9.79 0.90
N VAL A 140 3.37 10.52 1.72
CA VAL A 140 2.21 11.31 1.30
C VAL A 140 2.46 12.79 1.55
N PHE A 141 1.94 13.62 0.65
CA PHE A 141 2.05 15.07 0.72
C PHE A 141 0.67 15.70 0.58
N PRO A 142 0.34 16.73 1.36
CA PRO A 142 -0.82 17.56 1.07
C PRO A 142 -0.68 18.15 -0.34
N GLY A 143 -1.80 18.32 -1.04
CA GLY A 143 -1.80 19.03 -2.32
C GLY A 143 -1.41 20.50 -2.17
N GLU A 144 -0.76 21.07 -3.19
CA GLU A 144 -0.48 22.51 -3.31
C GLU A 144 -1.75 23.33 -3.48
#